data_AF-A0A382WVA7-F1
#
_entry.id   AF-A0A382WVA7-F1
#
_cell.length_a   1.000
_cell.length_b   1.000
_cell.length_c   1.000
_cell.angle_alpha   90.00
_cell.angle_beta   90.00
_cell.angle_gamma   90.00
#
_symmetry.space_group_name_H-M   'P 1'
#
loop_
_entity.id
_entity.type
_entity.pdbx_description
1 polymer ?
#
loop_
_entity_poly.entity_id
_entity_poly.type
_entity_poly.pdbx_seq_one_letter_code
_entity_poly.pdbx_strand_id
1 'polypeptide(L)'
;MNRIYYPTLLLLGLLMFTTAAGGSAGDTAQQSNVLAVIGGSHIDRRHIDSFFSDEADILETITVETSAGTSPPILRMQHDGVPFYYVKFHGFSDVAASDMKGHNFVTMFAAFDQLGVTHIIAGATAGGLQPEFRKGDLILSNDLINLNFERPSNILAEANIQRPGIRATFNPPVCPDIHRVLSDLALEGYKAGRVFTGGVVVQDDAVAMRRQQKFACTRPSAGDIITHNVVTEMISAR
;
A
#
# COMPACT_ATOMS: atom_id res chain seq x y z
N MET A 1 -32.25 -14.93 26.66
CA MET A 1 -32.35 -15.21 25.21
C MET A 1 -32.65 -13.90 24.51
N ASN A 2 -31.71 -13.41 23.69
CA ASN A 2 -31.92 -12.55 22.53
C ASN A 2 -30.56 -12.43 21.82
N ARG A 3 -30.36 -13.22 20.77
CA ARG A 3 -29.21 -13.11 19.86
C ARG A 3 -29.53 -12.03 18.84
N ILE A 4 -28.68 -11.01 18.77
CA ILE A 4 -28.71 -10.00 17.73
C ILE A 4 -28.03 -10.61 16.49
N TYR A 5 -28.77 -10.66 15.38
CA TYR A 5 -28.27 -11.10 14.07
C TYR A 5 -27.52 -9.94 13.41
N TYR A 6 -26.27 -10.17 13.03
CA TYR A 6 -25.53 -9.33 12.09
C TYR A 6 -25.68 -9.93 10.68
N PRO A 7 -26.20 -9.20 9.67
CA PRO A 7 -26.15 -9.67 8.30
C PRO A 7 -24.75 -9.49 7.72
N THR A 8 -24.32 -10.59 7.10
CA THR A 8 -23.04 -10.95 6.51
C THR A 8 -22.62 -10.06 5.33
N LEU A 9 -21.31 -9.83 5.15
CA LEU A 9 -20.68 -9.36 3.90
C LEU A 9 -20.22 -10.57 3.07
N LEU A 10 -20.37 -10.51 1.75
CA LEU A 10 -19.87 -11.48 0.77
C LEU A 10 -19.27 -10.71 -0.40
N LEU A 11 -18.08 -11.11 -0.88
CA LEU A 11 -17.59 -10.75 -2.21
C LEU A 11 -16.84 -11.96 -2.81
N LEU A 12 -17.28 -12.40 -3.99
CA LEU A 12 -16.68 -13.45 -4.81
C LEU A 12 -16.79 -13.02 -6.28
N GLY A 13 -15.71 -13.07 -7.07
CA GLY A 13 -15.78 -12.63 -8.48
C GLY A 13 -14.49 -12.70 -9.31
N LEU A 14 -14.23 -13.87 -9.90
CA LEU A 14 -13.19 -14.15 -10.89
C LEU A 14 -13.56 -13.63 -12.30
N LEU A 15 -12.60 -13.03 -13.02
CA LEU A 15 -12.70 -12.77 -14.46
C LEU A 15 -11.48 -13.36 -15.19
N MET A 16 -11.70 -14.47 -15.88
CA MET A 16 -10.79 -15.03 -16.89
C MET A 16 -11.05 -14.36 -18.24
N PHE A 17 -9.98 -13.98 -18.95
CA PHE A 17 -10.05 -13.68 -20.38
C PHE A 17 -9.18 -14.64 -21.18
N THR A 18 -9.83 -15.36 -22.10
CA THR A 18 -9.21 -16.14 -23.17
C THR A 18 -8.75 -15.23 -24.32
N THR A 19 -7.59 -15.55 -24.89
CA THR A 19 -6.94 -14.87 -26.00
C THR A 19 -7.68 -15.06 -27.34
N ALA A 20 -7.67 -14.03 -28.19
CA ALA A 20 -7.91 -14.15 -29.63
C ALA A 20 -6.68 -13.63 -30.37
N ALA A 21 -6.24 -14.42 -31.35
CA ALA A 21 -4.93 -14.40 -31.99
C ALA A 21 -4.72 -13.28 -33.04
N GLY A 22 -3.45 -12.89 -33.25
CA GLY A 22 -3.02 -12.24 -34.50
C GLY A 22 -1.63 -11.57 -34.47
N GLY A 23 -0.54 -12.34 -34.68
CA GLY A 23 0.82 -11.88 -35.08
C GLY A 23 1.62 -11.08 -34.03
N SER A 24 2.93 -11.17 -33.85
CA SER A 24 4.06 -11.76 -34.58
C SER A 24 5.14 -12.15 -33.56
N ALA A 25 6.03 -13.07 -33.95
CA ALA A 25 7.05 -13.67 -33.08
C ALA A 25 8.07 -12.63 -32.55
N GLY A 26 7.99 -12.40 -31.25
CA GLY A 26 9.00 -11.77 -30.41
C GLY A 26 8.64 -12.07 -28.98
N ASP A 27 9.49 -12.84 -28.29
CA ASP A 27 9.34 -13.27 -26.89
C ASP A 27 8.92 -12.09 -26.00
N THR A 28 7.62 -11.98 -25.77
CA THR A 28 7.05 -11.19 -24.68
C THR A 28 6.45 -12.23 -23.76
N ALA A 29 7.29 -12.77 -22.89
CA ALA A 29 6.81 -13.47 -21.70
C ALA A 29 5.80 -12.52 -21.06
N GLN A 30 4.51 -12.86 -21.18
CA GLN A 30 3.43 -12.06 -20.64
C GLN A 30 3.74 -11.89 -19.16
N GLN A 31 4.13 -10.68 -18.75
CA GLN A 31 4.46 -10.40 -17.36
C GLN A 31 3.24 -10.80 -16.55
N SER A 32 3.38 -11.89 -15.79
CA SER A 32 2.34 -12.33 -14.87
C SER A 32 2.14 -11.22 -13.85
N ASN A 33 0.90 -10.77 -13.67
CA ASN A 33 0.59 -9.77 -12.66
C ASN A 33 0.80 -10.39 -11.28
N VAL A 34 1.78 -9.91 -10.53
CA VAL A 34 2.09 -10.35 -9.18
C VAL A 34 1.73 -9.21 -8.24
N LEU A 35 0.68 -9.43 -7.44
CA LEU A 35 0.15 -8.44 -6.52
C LEU A 35 0.81 -8.57 -5.14
N ALA A 36 1.17 -7.44 -4.55
CA ALA A 36 1.44 -7.34 -3.13
C ALA A 36 0.50 -6.34 -2.47
N VAL A 37 0.19 -6.58 -1.20
CA VAL A 37 -0.61 -5.71 -0.34
C VAL A 37 0.21 -5.37 0.90
N ILE A 38 0.39 -4.07 1.16
CA ILE A 38 1.08 -3.60 2.37
C ILE A 38 0.02 -3.25 3.42
N GLY A 39 0.01 -4.03 4.50
CA GLY A 39 -0.87 -3.87 5.64
C GLY A 39 -0.48 -2.69 6.51
N GLY A 40 -1.44 -1.78 6.70
CA GLY A 40 -1.32 -0.63 7.58
C GLY A 40 -2.27 -0.69 8.77
N SER A 41 -2.12 0.27 9.70
CA SER A 41 -2.90 0.34 10.94
C SER A 41 -4.42 0.33 10.78
N HIS A 42 -4.97 0.65 9.62
CA HIS A 42 -6.41 0.55 9.34
C HIS A 42 -6.82 -0.81 8.79
N ILE A 43 -6.00 -1.33 7.88
CA ILE A 43 -6.16 -2.60 7.18
C ILE A 43 -6.15 -3.72 8.23
N ASP A 44 -5.24 -3.64 9.22
CA ASP A 44 -5.07 -4.72 10.20
C ASP A 44 -5.85 -4.52 11.53
N ARG A 45 -6.17 -3.30 11.99
CA ARG A 45 -6.80 -3.11 13.33
C ARG A 45 -8.27 -3.50 13.44
N ARG A 46 -8.98 -3.67 12.32
CA ARG A 46 -10.37 -4.16 12.38
C ARG A 46 -10.45 -5.68 12.56
N HIS A 47 -9.32 -6.37 12.40
CA HIS A 47 -9.22 -7.81 12.52
C HIS A 47 -8.03 -8.14 13.42
N ILE A 48 -8.22 -7.99 14.73
CA ILE A 48 -7.21 -8.28 15.76
C ILE A 48 -6.67 -9.71 15.64
N ASP A 49 -7.48 -10.64 15.11
CA ASP A 49 -7.06 -12.04 14.93
C ASP A 49 -6.66 -12.36 13.47
N SER A 50 -7.19 -11.65 12.46
CA SER A 50 -6.95 -12.01 11.06
C SER A 50 -7.59 -11.08 10.02
N PHE A 51 -6.86 -10.05 9.58
CA PHE A 51 -7.21 -9.45 8.30
C PHE A 51 -7.07 -10.53 7.23
N PHE A 52 -8.10 -10.69 6.40
CA PHE A 52 -8.23 -11.72 5.37
C PHE A 52 -8.41 -13.19 5.78
N SER A 53 -8.39 -13.67 7.05
CA SER A 53 -8.54 -15.15 7.25
C SER A 53 -9.87 -15.72 6.75
N ASP A 54 -10.91 -14.90 6.77
CA ASP A 54 -12.26 -15.33 6.39
C ASP A 54 -12.49 -15.19 4.89
N GLU A 55 -11.63 -14.43 4.21
CA GLU A 55 -11.78 -14.09 2.78
C GLU A 55 -10.63 -14.66 1.94
N ALA A 56 -9.46 -14.94 2.50
CA ALA A 56 -8.30 -15.43 1.78
C ALA A 56 -7.51 -16.47 2.59
N ASP A 57 -7.03 -17.49 1.89
CA ASP A 57 -6.23 -18.57 2.45
C ASP A 57 -4.77 -18.12 2.60
N ILE A 58 -4.17 -18.38 3.76
CA ILE A 58 -2.72 -18.27 3.95
C ILE A 58 -2.08 -19.56 3.45
N LEU A 59 -1.29 -19.47 2.39
CA LEU A 59 -0.59 -20.62 1.82
C LEU A 59 0.72 -20.90 2.57
N GLU A 60 1.49 -19.86 2.83
CA GLU A 60 2.77 -19.93 3.55
C GLU A 60 3.18 -18.55 4.08
N THR A 61 4.06 -18.55 5.08
CA THR A 61 4.76 -17.34 5.53
C THR A 61 6.24 -17.51 5.22
N ILE A 62 6.81 -16.56 4.49
CA ILE A 62 8.19 -16.58 4.02
C ILE A 62 8.95 -15.33 4.49
N THR A 63 10.27 -15.44 4.54
CA THR A 63 11.19 -14.30 4.63
C THR A 63 12.17 -14.41 3.47
N VAL A 64 12.54 -13.29 2.87
CA VAL A 64 13.46 -13.25 1.73
C VAL A 64 14.76 -12.61 2.18
N GLU A 65 15.87 -13.31 1.93
CA GLU A 65 17.21 -12.75 2.11
C GLU A 65 17.53 -11.83 0.94
N THR A 66 17.74 -10.55 1.24
CA THR A 66 18.08 -9.54 0.24
C THR A 66 19.48 -9.00 0.47
N SER A 67 20.02 -8.29 -0.51
CA SER A 67 21.27 -7.53 -0.37
C SER A 67 21.20 -6.44 0.71
N ALA A 68 19.98 -5.98 1.07
CA ALA A 68 19.76 -5.07 2.19
C ALA A 68 19.59 -5.78 3.54
N GLY A 69 19.49 -7.11 3.56
CA GLY A 69 19.14 -7.90 4.75
C GLY A 69 17.82 -8.67 4.60
N THR A 70 17.43 -9.36 5.66
CA THR A 70 16.20 -10.17 5.69
C THR A 70 14.95 -9.30 5.63
N SER A 71 14.00 -9.66 4.78
CA SER A 71 12.69 -8.99 4.71
C SER A 71 11.89 -9.17 6.01
N PRO A 72 10.91 -8.30 6.30
CA PRO A 72 9.83 -8.68 7.23
C PRO A 72 9.12 -9.97 6.75
N PRO A 73 8.41 -10.69 7.63
CA PRO A 73 7.59 -11.83 7.22
C PRO A 73 6.56 -11.42 6.16
N ILE A 74 6.55 -12.15 5.05
CA ILE A 74 5.64 -11.98 3.93
C ILE A 74 4.73 -13.20 3.90
N LEU A 75 3.42 -12.98 3.98
CA LEU A 75 2.42 -14.03 3.82
C LEU A 75 2.12 -14.17 2.33
N ARG A 76 2.24 -15.37 1.79
CA ARG A 76 1.68 -15.70 0.50
C ARG A 76 0.24 -16.14 0.72
N MET A 77 -0.69 -15.38 0.15
CA MET A 77 -2.11 -15.55 0.35
C MET A 77 -2.83 -15.78 -0.98
N GLN A 78 -4.06 -16.27 -0.91
CA GLN A 78 -4.90 -16.48 -2.07
C GLN A 78 -6.36 -16.12 -1.75
N HIS A 79 -6.97 -15.29 -2.59
CA HIS A 79 -8.40 -14.96 -2.55
C HIS A 79 -9.00 -15.32 -3.91
N ASP A 80 -10.06 -16.12 -3.95
CA ASP A 80 -10.75 -16.49 -5.21
C ASP A 80 -9.83 -17.03 -6.32
N GLY A 81 -8.78 -17.77 -5.95
CA GLY A 81 -7.81 -18.28 -6.93
C GLY A 81 -6.75 -17.28 -7.38
N VAL A 82 -6.80 -16.04 -6.89
CA VAL A 82 -5.80 -15.00 -7.17
C VAL A 82 -4.73 -15.00 -6.07
N PRO A 83 -3.48 -15.39 -6.38
CA PRO A 83 -2.40 -15.34 -5.41
C PRO A 83 -1.88 -13.90 -5.24
N PHE A 84 -1.52 -13.54 -4.02
CA PHE A 84 -0.89 -12.26 -3.70
C PHE A 84 0.03 -12.39 -2.49
N TYR A 85 0.93 -11.43 -2.35
CA TYR A 85 1.76 -11.29 -1.16
C TYR A 85 1.14 -10.27 -0.20
N TYR A 86 1.19 -10.55 1.10
CA TYR A 86 0.73 -9.66 2.14
C TYR A 86 1.81 -9.43 3.17
N VAL A 87 2.04 -8.17 3.54
CA VAL A 87 3.01 -7.81 4.59
C VAL A 87 2.31 -7.03 5.67
N LYS A 88 2.31 -7.56 6.89
CA LYS A 88 1.87 -6.83 8.08
C LYS A 88 2.97 -5.82 8.45
N PHE A 89 2.78 -4.55 8.09
CA PHE A 89 3.86 -3.58 8.13
C PHE A 89 3.63 -2.47 9.17
N HIS A 90 2.61 -1.62 9.01
CA HIS A 90 2.45 -0.45 9.91
C HIS A 90 1.64 -0.73 11.17
N GLY A 91 2.33 -0.73 12.31
CA GLY A 91 1.71 -0.85 13.63
C GLY A 91 1.59 -2.29 14.15
N PHE A 92 2.27 -3.23 13.52
CA PHE A 92 2.20 -4.67 13.80
C PHE A 92 3.54 -5.40 13.77
N SER A 93 4.60 -4.82 13.22
CA SER A 93 5.89 -5.48 13.28
C SER A 93 6.38 -5.50 14.74
N ASP A 94 6.64 -6.70 15.26
CA ASP A 94 7.48 -6.91 16.46
C ASP A 94 8.93 -6.47 16.20
N VAL A 95 9.23 -6.05 14.96
CA VAL A 95 10.39 -5.24 14.64
C VAL A 95 10.27 -4.01 15.50
N ALA A 96 11.13 -3.92 16.51
CA ALA A 96 11.08 -2.95 17.57
C ALA A 96 10.77 -1.54 17.05
N ALA A 97 10.37 -0.65 17.95
CA ALA A 97 10.32 0.80 17.74
C ALA A 97 11.60 1.41 17.10
N SER A 98 12.63 0.60 16.81
CA SER A 98 13.94 0.86 16.26
C SER A 98 14.01 1.21 14.78
N ASP A 99 13.00 0.97 13.93
CA ASP A 99 13.13 1.32 12.51
C ASP A 99 12.28 2.50 12.05
N MET A 100 12.43 3.61 12.76
CA MET A 100 12.00 4.92 12.25
C MET A 100 12.82 5.38 11.05
N LYS A 101 14.03 4.82 10.88
CA LYS A 101 15.00 5.17 9.83
C LYS A 101 14.69 4.55 8.47
N GLY A 102 13.77 3.60 8.40
CA GLY A 102 13.19 3.10 7.16
C GLY A 102 13.91 1.93 6.50
N HIS A 103 14.80 1.22 7.21
CA HIS A 103 15.50 0.05 6.69
C HIS A 103 14.55 -1.10 6.30
N ASN A 104 13.48 -1.31 7.06
CA ASN A 104 12.43 -2.27 6.80
C ASN A 104 11.71 -1.99 5.47
N PHE A 105 11.59 -0.72 5.05
CA PHE A 105 11.06 -0.42 3.72
C PHE A 105 12.03 -0.94 2.66
N VAL A 106 13.34 -0.72 2.85
CA VAL A 106 14.38 -1.22 1.93
C VAL A 106 14.32 -2.73 1.81
N THR A 107 14.33 -3.48 2.91
CA THR A 107 14.31 -4.95 2.85
C THR A 107 12.99 -5.51 2.30
N MET A 108 11.85 -4.87 2.59
CA MET A 108 10.54 -5.23 2.02
C MET A 108 10.50 -5.01 0.51
N PHE A 109 10.87 -3.82 0.02
CA PHE A 109 10.83 -3.51 -1.41
C PHE A 109 11.88 -4.30 -2.20
N ALA A 110 13.04 -4.58 -1.61
CA ALA A 110 14.04 -5.47 -2.21
C ALA A 110 13.50 -6.91 -2.34
N ALA A 111 12.75 -7.39 -1.34
CA ALA A 111 12.08 -8.69 -1.43
C ALA A 111 10.99 -8.70 -2.50
N PHE A 112 10.22 -7.63 -2.62
CA PHE A 112 9.22 -7.49 -3.69
C PHE A 112 9.84 -7.51 -5.10
N ASP A 113 11.00 -6.84 -5.33
CA ASP A 113 11.73 -6.94 -6.60
C ASP A 113 12.16 -8.39 -6.89
N GLN A 114 12.73 -9.09 -5.90
CA GLN A 114 13.13 -10.50 -6.07
C GLN A 114 11.95 -11.47 -6.28
N LEU A 115 10.82 -11.23 -5.62
CA LEU A 115 9.59 -12.00 -5.76
C LEU A 115 8.83 -11.68 -7.06
N GLY A 116 9.32 -10.72 -7.85
CA GLY A 116 8.73 -10.31 -9.12
C GLY A 116 7.39 -9.59 -8.96
N VAL A 117 7.16 -8.91 -7.83
CA VAL A 117 5.96 -8.09 -7.59
C VAL A 117 5.87 -6.99 -8.65
N THR A 118 4.73 -6.90 -9.31
CA THR A 118 4.47 -5.91 -10.37
C THR A 118 3.48 -4.84 -9.93
N HIS A 119 2.63 -5.14 -8.94
CA HIS A 119 1.60 -4.22 -8.46
C HIS A 119 1.55 -4.24 -6.94
N ILE A 120 1.40 -3.06 -6.34
CA ILE A 120 1.32 -2.90 -4.89
C ILE A 120 0.07 -2.10 -4.55
N ILE A 121 -0.73 -2.61 -3.63
CA ILE A 121 -1.83 -1.87 -2.98
C ILE A 121 -1.42 -1.63 -1.54
N ALA A 122 -1.45 -0.37 -1.12
CA ALA A 122 -1.08 0.02 0.23
C ALA A 122 -2.09 1.03 0.78
N GLY A 123 -2.16 1.12 2.11
CA GLY A 123 -3.04 2.07 2.77
C GLY A 123 -2.64 2.32 4.21
N ALA A 124 -3.09 3.45 4.75
CA ALA A 124 -2.83 3.83 6.12
C ALA A 124 -4.02 4.55 6.74
N THR A 125 -4.08 4.56 8.06
CA THR A 125 -4.87 5.58 8.76
C THR A 125 -4.23 6.94 8.54
N ALA A 126 -5.04 7.94 8.22
CA ALA A 126 -4.57 9.30 7.98
C ALA A 126 -5.29 10.31 8.89
N GLY A 127 -4.64 11.45 9.14
CA GLY A 127 -5.30 12.64 9.65
C GLY A 127 -5.86 13.48 8.49
N GLY A 128 -7.12 13.88 8.55
CA GLY A 128 -7.68 14.84 7.59
C GLY A 128 -7.16 16.25 7.84
N LEU A 129 -6.63 16.90 6.81
CA LEU A 129 -6.22 18.31 6.86
C LEU A 129 -7.36 19.24 6.46
N GLN A 130 -8.29 18.75 5.63
CA GLN A 130 -9.43 19.53 5.16
C GLN A 130 -10.60 19.56 6.18
N PRO A 131 -11.24 20.73 6.40
CA PRO A 131 -12.35 20.88 7.34
C PRO A 131 -13.58 20.03 7.03
N GLU A 132 -13.76 19.61 5.78
CA GLU A 132 -14.86 18.75 5.34
C GLU A 132 -14.62 17.29 5.66
N PHE A 133 -13.38 16.82 5.80
CA PHE A 133 -13.08 15.41 6.05
C PHE A 133 -13.57 14.96 7.42
N ARG A 134 -14.09 13.73 7.48
CA ARG A 134 -14.69 13.13 8.66
C ARG A 134 -14.04 11.77 8.91
N LYS A 135 -14.08 11.33 10.16
CA LYS A 135 -13.67 9.96 10.51
C LYS A 135 -14.54 8.97 9.72
N GLY A 136 -13.90 7.96 9.13
CA GLY A 136 -14.57 6.96 8.30
C GLY A 136 -14.61 7.32 6.81
N ASP A 137 -14.27 8.54 6.41
CA ASP A 137 -14.08 8.84 4.98
C ASP A 137 -12.87 8.07 4.43
N LEU A 138 -12.98 7.61 3.18
CA LEU A 138 -11.93 6.96 2.42
C LEU A 138 -11.41 7.92 1.35
N ILE A 139 -10.11 8.15 1.33
CA ILE A 139 -9.44 9.01 0.36
C ILE A 139 -8.48 8.13 -0.45
N LEU A 140 -8.74 7.99 -1.75
CA LEU A 140 -7.82 7.37 -2.70
C LEU A 140 -6.90 8.47 -3.25
N SER A 141 -5.82 8.72 -2.54
CA SER A 141 -4.83 9.73 -2.93
C SER A 141 -4.18 9.40 -4.27
N ASN A 142 -3.95 10.44 -5.07
CA ASN A 142 -3.34 10.36 -6.39
C ASN A 142 -2.11 11.28 -6.52
N ASP A 143 -1.76 12.00 -5.46
CA ASP A 143 -0.62 12.90 -5.41
C ASP A 143 0.03 12.89 -4.01
N LEU A 144 1.28 13.33 -3.91
CA LEU A 144 2.07 13.26 -2.69
C LEU A 144 2.90 14.53 -2.42
N ILE A 145 3.14 14.78 -1.13
CA ILE A 145 4.17 15.70 -0.65
C ILE A 145 5.00 14.94 0.38
N ASN A 146 6.28 14.72 0.07
CA ASN A 146 7.21 14.11 1.02
C ASN A 146 7.92 15.21 1.84
N LEU A 147 7.64 15.28 3.13
CA LEU A 147 8.37 16.11 4.09
C LEU A 147 9.30 15.27 4.99
N ASN A 148 9.28 13.94 4.85
CA ASN A 148 10.19 13.06 5.58
C ASN A 148 11.59 13.13 4.97
N PHE A 149 12.58 13.35 5.82
CA PHE A 149 14.01 13.40 5.45
C PHE A 149 14.84 12.32 6.15
N GLU A 150 14.24 11.55 7.07
CA GLU A 150 14.95 10.52 7.85
C GLU A 150 15.06 9.19 7.10
N ARG A 151 14.19 8.94 6.12
CA ARG A 151 14.16 7.68 5.37
C ARG A 151 14.93 7.76 4.05
N PRO A 152 15.45 6.62 3.57
CA PRO A 152 16.06 6.56 2.26
C PRO A 152 15.13 7.05 1.15
N SER A 153 15.64 7.97 0.33
CA SER A 153 14.93 8.47 -0.85
C SER A 153 15.21 7.64 -2.10
N ASN A 154 16.17 6.70 -2.05
CA ASN A 154 16.54 5.82 -3.16
C ASN A 154 16.75 4.39 -2.65
N ILE A 155 15.70 3.58 -2.69
CA ILE A 155 15.76 2.19 -2.26
C ILE A 155 16.68 1.35 -3.15
N LEU A 156 16.79 1.65 -4.45
CA LEU A 156 17.69 0.89 -5.33
C LEU A 156 19.15 1.00 -4.87
N ALA A 157 19.57 2.19 -4.44
CA ALA A 157 20.91 2.39 -3.88
C ALA A 157 21.10 1.65 -2.56
N GLU A 158 20.16 1.80 -1.63
CA GLU A 158 20.23 1.13 -0.31
C GLU A 158 20.18 -0.40 -0.42
N ALA A 159 19.39 -0.92 -1.35
CA ALA A 159 19.26 -2.34 -1.63
C ALA A 159 20.33 -2.87 -2.59
N ASN A 160 21.27 -2.03 -3.05
CA ASN A 160 22.27 -2.41 -4.06
C ASN A 160 21.67 -3.03 -5.33
N ILE A 161 20.49 -2.57 -5.74
CA ILE A 161 19.81 -2.99 -6.98
C ILE A 161 20.25 -2.06 -8.10
N GLN A 162 20.91 -2.63 -9.12
CA GLN A 162 21.45 -1.85 -10.24
C GLN A 162 20.41 -1.67 -11.36
N ARG A 163 20.01 -0.42 -11.59
CA ARG A 163 19.15 0.02 -12.72
C ARG A 163 19.75 1.30 -13.34
N PRO A 164 20.90 1.20 -14.02
CA PRO A 164 21.60 2.38 -14.52
C PRO A 164 20.73 3.20 -15.48
N GLY A 165 20.72 4.51 -15.31
CA GLY A 165 19.98 5.44 -16.18
C GLY A 165 18.49 5.58 -15.85
N ILE A 166 17.96 4.81 -14.90
CA ILE A 166 16.56 4.95 -14.46
C ILE A 166 16.46 6.06 -13.42
N ARG A 167 15.55 7.00 -13.65
CA ARG A 167 15.16 8.05 -12.68
C ARG A 167 13.64 8.02 -12.57
N ALA A 168 13.13 7.77 -11.38
CA ALA A 168 11.70 7.75 -11.13
C ALA A 168 11.06 9.10 -11.49
N THR A 169 10.00 9.06 -12.30
CA THR A 169 9.14 10.21 -12.56
C THR A 169 7.85 10.02 -11.78
N PHE A 170 7.52 11.00 -10.93
CA PHE A 170 6.38 10.97 -10.02
C PHE A 170 5.14 11.68 -10.57
N ASN A 171 5.01 11.75 -11.90
CA ASN A 171 3.82 12.28 -12.56
C ASN A 171 3.30 11.25 -13.59
N PRO A 172 2.26 10.46 -13.26
CA PRO A 172 1.59 10.38 -11.96
C PRO A 172 2.43 9.60 -10.93
N PRO A 173 2.26 9.84 -9.61
CA PRO A 173 2.99 9.13 -8.57
C PRO A 173 2.36 7.78 -8.19
N VAL A 174 1.11 7.53 -8.62
CA VAL A 174 0.42 6.24 -8.49
C VAL A 174 0.07 5.68 -9.87
N CYS A 175 -0.12 4.36 -9.97
CA CYS A 175 -0.61 3.74 -11.18
C CYS A 175 -2.07 4.19 -11.47
N PRO A 176 -2.35 4.89 -12.58
CA PRO A 176 -3.71 5.37 -12.88
C PRO A 176 -4.72 4.25 -13.05
N ASP A 177 -4.30 3.09 -13.58
CA ASP A 177 -5.19 1.95 -13.80
C ASP A 177 -5.64 1.31 -12.49
N ILE A 178 -4.70 1.05 -11.58
CA ILE A 178 -5.02 0.54 -10.25
C ILE A 178 -5.83 1.57 -9.46
N HIS A 179 -5.47 2.85 -9.53
CA HIS A 179 -6.20 3.92 -8.87
C HIS A 179 -7.66 4.02 -9.35
N ARG A 180 -7.89 3.90 -10.66
CA ARG A 180 -9.25 3.86 -11.24
C ARG A 180 -10.05 2.65 -10.75
N VAL A 181 -9.47 1.45 -10.83
CA VAL A 181 -10.14 0.23 -10.36
C VAL A 181 -10.52 0.33 -8.88
N LEU A 182 -9.60 0.79 -8.03
CA LEU A 182 -9.87 0.96 -6.61
C LEU A 182 -10.92 2.06 -6.34
N SER A 183 -10.93 3.12 -7.15
CA SER A 183 -11.91 4.20 -7.05
C SER A 183 -13.31 3.71 -7.40
N ASP A 184 -13.44 2.96 -8.49
CA ASP A 184 -14.72 2.40 -8.94
C ASP A 184 -15.28 1.43 -7.87
N LEU A 185 -14.44 0.50 -7.38
CA LEU A 185 -14.80 -0.42 -6.30
C LEU A 185 -15.19 0.29 -5.01
N ALA A 186 -14.47 1.36 -4.64
CA ALA A 186 -14.77 2.13 -3.45
C ALA A 186 -16.11 2.88 -3.57
N LEU A 187 -16.37 3.54 -4.69
CA LEU A 187 -17.62 4.26 -4.95
C LEU A 187 -18.84 3.32 -4.92
N GLU A 188 -18.67 2.10 -5.44
CA GLU A 188 -19.72 1.08 -5.45
C GLU A 188 -19.93 0.46 -4.05
N GLY A 189 -18.84 0.03 -3.41
CA GLY A 189 -18.89 -0.88 -2.26
C GLY A 189 -18.69 -0.24 -0.89
N TYR A 190 -18.02 0.91 -0.79
CA TYR A 190 -17.67 1.48 0.51
C TYR A 190 -18.87 2.18 1.17
N LYS A 191 -19.27 1.72 2.36
CA LYS A 191 -20.45 2.24 3.09
C LYS A 191 -20.14 2.89 4.44
N ALA A 192 -18.89 2.81 4.91
CA ALA A 192 -18.52 3.31 6.24
C ALA A 192 -18.34 4.84 6.31
N GLY A 193 -18.24 5.50 5.16
CA GLY A 193 -18.11 6.95 5.04
C GLY A 193 -18.15 7.39 3.59
N ARG A 194 -17.75 8.62 3.31
CA ARG A 194 -17.69 9.13 1.93
C ARG A 194 -16.40 8.68 1.27
N VAL A 195 -16.44 8.59 -0.06
CA VAL A 195 -15.28 8.26 -0.88
C VAL A 195 -14.83 9.51 -1.62
N PHE A 196 -13.55 9.82 -1.51
CA PHE A 196 -12.88 10.85 -2.29
C PHE A 196 -11.85 10.15 -3.18
N THR A 197 -12.02 10.24 -4.49
CA THR A 197 -11.15 9.56 -5.49
C THR A 197 -9.93 10.40 -5.88
N GLY A 198 -9.50 11.28 -4.99
CA GLY A 198 -8.38 12.17 -5.23
C GLY A 198 -7.99 12.86 -3.95
N GLY A 199 -6.74 13.33 -3.91
CA GLY A 199 -6.22 14.10 -2.80
C GLY A 199 -4.72 13.94 -2.65
N VAL A 200 -4.09 14.97 -2.11
CA VAL A 200 -2.66 15.05 -1.86
C VAL A 200 -2.35 14.45 -0.48
N VAL A 201 -1.60 13.35 -0.46
CA VAL A 201 -1.07 12.80 0.80
C VAL A 201 0.23 13.49 1.18
N VAL A 202 0.25 14.09 2.36
CA VAL A 202 1.46 14.63 2.97
C VAL A 202 2.06 13.57 3.89
N GLN A 203 3.36 13.39 3.83
CA GLN A 203 4.08 12.59 4.82
C GLN A 203 5.03 13.45 5.65
N ASP A 204 4.88 13.39 6.98
CA ASP A 204 5.80 13.99 7.97
C ASP A 204 6.45 12.88 8.83
N ASP A 205 7.44 13.24 9.63
CA ASP A 205 8.16 12.30 10.50
C ASP A 205 7.32 11.83 11.69
N ALA A 206 7.32 10.51 11.94
CA ALA A 206 6.47 9.87 12.94
C ALA A 206 6.78 10.25 14.40
N VAL A 207 8.00 10.70 14.75
CA VAL A 207 8.38 11.08 16.13
C VAL A 207 7.66 12.34 16.59
N ALA A 208 7.21 13.13 15.62
CA ALA A 208 6.76 14.46 15.89
C ALA A 208 5.24 14.51 15.71
N MET A 209 4.52 13.89 16.67
CA MET A 209 3.13 14.26 16.92
C MET A 209 3.11 15.76 17.24
N ARG A 210 2.77 16.57 16.22
CA ARG A 210 3.15 18.00 16.21
C ARG A 210 1.99 18.94 16.49
N ARG A 211 2.41 20.05 17.10
CA ARG A 211 1.68 21.23 17.55
C ARG A 211 0.80 21.82 16.44
N GLN A 212 -0.30 22.48 16.83
CA GLN A 212 -1.27 23.15 15.93
C GLN A 212 -0.63 24.01 14.82
N GLN A 213 0.56 24.55 15.03
CA GLN A 213 1.27 25.40 14.07
C GLN A 213 1.72 24.68 12.79
N LYS A 214 2.07 23.39 12.84
CA LYS A 214 2.43 22.63 11.62
C LYS A 214 1.20 22.36 10.74
N PHE A 215 0.03 22.14 11.34
CA PHE A 215 -1.23 22.04 10.59
C PHE A 215 -1.55 23.36 9.88
N ALA A 216 -1.27 24.50 10.52
CA ALA A 216 -1.46 25.82 9.92
C ALA A 216 -0.53 26.11 8.73
N CYS A 217 0.65 25.48 8.65
CA CYS A 217 1.57 25.62 7.51
C CYS A 217 1.34 24.59 6.39
N THR A 218 0.79 23.41 6.71
CA THR A 218 0.52 22.33 5.73
C THR A 218 -0.83 22.47 5.03
N ARG A 219 -1.84 23.07 5.69
CA ARG A 219 -3.12 23.39 5.05
C ARG A 219 -3.00 24.38 3.87
N PRO A 220 -2.22 25.48 3.97
CA PRO A 220 -2.01 26.37 2.83
C PRO A 220 -1.20 25.74 1.70
N SER A 221 -0.42 24.69 1.97
CA SER A 221 0.45 24.02 0.99
C SER A 221 -0.24 22.91 0.20
N ALA A 222 -1.57 22.96 0.06
CA ALA A 222 -2.40 22.05 -0.75
C ALA A 222 -2.42 20.56 -0.30
N GLY A 223 -2.05 20.24 0.94
CA GLY A 223 -2.17 18.88 1.47
C GLY A 223 -3.60 18.56 1.95
N ASP A 224 -4.11 17.38 1.60
CA ASP A 224 -5.47 16.95 1.96
C ASP A 224 -5.50 16.01 3.17
N ILE A 225 -4.58 15.05 3.19
CA ILE A 225 -4.43 14.08 4.28
C ILE A 225 -2.97 14.00 4.70
N ILE A 226 -2.73 13.63 5.96
CA ILE A 226 -1.39 13.40 6.49
C ILE A 226 -1.22 11.97 7.00
N THR A 227 -0.14 11.32 6.58
CA THR A 227 0.28 9.98 7.03
C THR A 227 1.76 10.01 7.39
N HIS A 228 2.30 8.89 7.88
CA HIS A 228 3.72 8.78 8.21
C HIS A 228 4.45 7.73 7.36
N ASN A 229 3.83 7.14 6.35
CA ASN A 229 4.37 5.94 5.69
C ASN A 229 4.06 5.81 4.19
N VAL A 230 2.86 6.21 3.76
CA VAL A 230 2.37 5.93 2.40
C VAL A 230 3.24 6.59 1.33
N VAL A 231 3.77 7.78 1.59
CA VAL A 231 4.61 8.48 0.60
C VAL A 231 5.95 7.79 0.41
N THR A 232 6.54 7.23 1.47
CA THR A 232 7.74 6.38 1.32
C THR A 232 7.43 5.17 0.45
N GLU A 233 6.26 4.53 0.65
CA GLU A 233 5.86 3.37 -0.16
C GLU A 233 5.65 3.73 -1.62
N MET A 234 4.96 4.85 -1.90
CA MET A 234 4.75 5.35 -3.26
C MET A 234 6.08 5.64 -3.97
N ILE A 235 7.03 6.28 -3.26
CA ILE A 235 8.36 6.58 -3.81
C ILE A 235 9.14 5.30 -4.10
N SER A 236 9.05 4.33 -3.21
CA SER A 236 9.81 3.08 -3.26
C SER A 236 9.30 2.09 -4.31
N ALA A 237 7.98 2.10 -4.56
CA ALA A 237 7.35 1.27 -5.57
C ALA A 237 7.63 1.73 -7.01
N ARG A 238 8.20 2.93 -7.18
CA ARG A 238 8.39 3.61 -8.46
C ARG A 238 9.82 3.50 -8.96
#